data_AF-A0A7J6UGH7-F1
#
_entry.id   AF-A0A7J6UGH7-F1
#
_cell.length_a   1.000
_cell.length_b   1.000
_cell.length_c   1.000
_cell.angle_alpha   90.00
_cell.angle_beta   90.00
_cell.angle_gamma   90.00
#
_symmetry.space_group_name_H-M   'P 1'
#
loop_
_entity.id
_entity.type
_entity.pdbx_description
1 polymer ?
#
loop_
_entity_poly.entity_id
_entity_poly.type
_entity_poly.pdbx_seq_one_letter_code
_entity_poly.pdbx_strand_id
1 'polypeptide(L)'
;MLSTRVISFSPAVLSSGLSGLGRRAFSVGAAGQAYKPNMALVQELRKRTGASISKCRDALVDEGGDIDGAMTWLKKRGIQSASEKTFRRAAEGVVAAAVSGHCGALVEMSCETDFVGRTPLLVRFAHTLAGLVAEVPHLRSGE
;
A
#
# COMPACT_ATOMS: atom_id res chain seq x y z
N MET A 1 6.69 -0.44 -4.26
CA MET A 1 5.54 -0.47 -5.18
C MET A 1 5.27 -1.95 -5.43
N LEU A 2 4.25 -2.52 -4.79
CA LEU A 2 3.83 -3.90 -5.02
C LEU A 2 2.87 -3.86 -6.21
N SER A 3 3.38 -4.13 -7.40
CA SER A 3 2.53 -4.38 -8.56
C SER A 3 2.06 -5.83 -8.46
N THR A 4 0.87 -6.04 -7.90
CA THR A 4 0.21 -7.34 -7.89
C THR A 4 -0.51 -7.52 -9.22
N ARG A 5 0.12 -8.19 -10.19
CA ARG A 5 -0.60 -8.68 -11.38
C ARG A 5 -1.16 -10.05 -11.02
N VAL A 6 -2.46 -10.09 -10.77
CA VAL A 6 -3.23 -11.33 -10.77
C VAL A 6 -3.59 -11.60 -12.22
N ILE A 7 -2.86 -12.51 -12.87
CA ILE A 7 -3.28 -13.03 -14.17
C ILE A 7 -4.35 -14.09 -13.86
N SER A 8 -5.61 -13.66 -13.82
CA SER A 8 -6.76 -14.57 -13.85
C SER A 8 -7.27 -14.64 -15.29
N PHE A 9 -7.40 -15.85 -15.82
CA PHE A 9 -7.92 -16.07 -17.16
C PHE A 9 -9.44 -16.22 -17.05
N SER A 10 -10.19 -15.29 -17.65
CA SER A 10 -11.61 -15.45 -17.94
C SER A 10 -11.97 -14.63 -19.20
N PRO A 11 -12.76 -15.15 -20.15
CA PRO A 11 -13.02 -14.46 -21.41
C PRO A 11 -14.20 -13.47 -21.30
N ALA A 12 -13.99 -12.27 -21.87
CA ALA A 12 -14.98 -11.27 -22.32
C ALA A 12 -15.87 -10.54 -21.30
N VAL A 13 -15.75 -9.20 -21.23
CA VAL A 13 -16.70 -8.21 -21.80
C VAL A 13 -16.16 -6.78 -21.57
N LEU A 14 -16.35 -5.94 -22.59
CA LEU A 14 -15.91 -4.55 -22.75
C LEU A 14 -17.10 -3.60 -22.53
N SER A 15 -16.94 -2.45 -21.86
CA SER A 15 -17.28 -1.09 -22.37
C SER A 15 -17.54 0.00 -21.29
N SER A 16 -16.75 1.08 -21.39
CA SER A 16 -17.06 2.53 -21.32
C SER A 16 -17.87 3.18 -20.18
N GLY A 17 -17.30 4.28 -19.64
CA GLY A 17 -18.06 5.34 -18.95
C GLY A 17 -17.19 6.44 -18.31
N LEU A 18 -16.80 7.45 -19.09
CA LEU A 18 -16.22 8.73 -18.63
C LEU A 18 -17.33 9.73 -18.30
N SER A 19 -17.24 10.50 -17.19
CA SER A 19 -17.54 11.95 -17.10
C SER A 19 -17.78 12.45 -15.67
N GLY A 20 -17.42 13.73 -15.41
CA GLY A 20 -17.97 14.55 -14.31
C GLY A 20 -17.00 14.83 -13.15
N LEU A 21 -16.12 15.84 -13.21
CA LEU A 21 -16.36 17.26 -12.86
C LEU A 21 -16.70 17.50 -11.37
N GLY A 22 -15.80 18.17 -10.63
CA GLY A 22 -16.13 18.65 -9.30
C GLY A 22 -14.95 19.16 -8.47
N ARG A 23 -14.44 20.36 -8.80
CA ARG A 23 -13.50 21.11 -7.96
C ARG A 23 -14.15 21.41 -6.61
N ARG A 24 -13.49 21.06 -5.49
CA ARG A 24 -13.58 21.83 -4.25
C ARG A 24 -12.20 21.95 -3.63
N ALA A 25 -11.65 23.15 -3.74
CA ALA A 25 -10.56 23.61 -2.92
C ALA A 25 -11.03 23.58 -1.46
N PHE A 26 -10.31 22.84 -0.62
CA PHE A 26 -10.48 22.92 0.83
C PHE A 26 -9.27 23.66 1.37
N SER A 27 -9.45 24.95 1.61
CA SER A 27 -8.57 25.75 2.45
C SER A 27 -8.83 25.39 3.91
N VAL A 28 -7.82 24.93 4.63
CA VAL A 28 -7.73 25.16 6.06
C VAL A 28 -6.35 25.71 6.35
N GLY A 29 -6.32 27.01 6.65
CA GLY A 29 -5.22 27.61 7.37
C GLY A 29 -5.41 27.39 8.86
N ALA A 30 -4.31 27.06 9.54
CA ALA A 30 -4.03 27.51 10.90
C ALA A 30 -2.51 27.38 11.09
N ALA A 31 -1.81 28.50 10.93
CA ALA A 31 -0.45 28.62 11.43
C ALA A 31 -0.54 28.75 12.96
N GLY A 32 -0.11 27.73 13.68
CA GLY A 32 -0.02 27.73 15.14
C GLY A 32 1.24 27.00 15.56
N GLN A 33 2.13 27.71 16.26
CA GLN A 33 3.32 27.25 17.00
C GLN A 33 4.07 26.02 16.45
N ALA A 34 5.33 26.20 16.04
CA ALA A 34 6.20 25.08 15.70
C ALA A 34 6.35 24.12 16.90
N TYR A 35 5.54 23.06 16.92
CA TYR A 35 5.58 22.03 17.94
C TYR A 35 6.92 21.30 17.82
N LYS A 36 7.72 21.30 18.88
CA LYS A 36 9.00 20.58 18.91
C LYS A 36 8.77 19.22 19.56
N PRO A 37 8.66 18.13 18.78
CA PRO A 37 8.39 16.82 19.34
C PRO A 37 9.53 16.33 20.23
N ASN A 38 9.16 15.77 21.39
CA ASN A 38 10.09 15.06 22.25
C ASN A 38 10.52 13.74 21.57
N MET A 39 11.79 13.36 21.71
CA MET A 39 12.32 12.12 21.14
C MET A 39 11.60 10.87 21.65
N ALA A 40 11.10 10.88 22.89
CA ALA A 40 10.30 9.77 23.42
C ALA A 40 9.01 9.55 22.63
N LEU A 41 8.29 10.62 22.28
CA LEU A 41 7.04 10.54 21.50
C LEU A 41 7.31 10.10 20.05
N VAL A 42 8.39 10.59 19.45
CA VAL A 42 8.83 10.14 18.11
C VAL A 42 9.12 8.64 18.11
N GLN A 43 9.78 8.13 19.17
CA GLN A 43 10.06 6.70 19.31
C GLN A 43 8.79 5.88 19.54
N GLU A 44 7.84 6.37 20.35
CA GLU A 44 6.55 5.72 20.57
C GLU A 44 5.77 5.57 19.26
N LEU A 45 5.63 6.67 18.50
CA LEU A 45 4.94 6.66 17.21
C LEU A 45 5.63 5.71 16.21
N ARG A 46 6.97 5.70 16.18
CA ARG A 46 7.75 4.77 15.34
C ARG A 46 7.53 3.32 15.75
N LYS A 47 7.49 2.99 17.04
CA LYS A 47 7.24 1.62 17.52
C LYS A 47 5.85 1.14 17.10
N ARG A 48 4.85 2.01 17.12
CA ARG A 48 3.47 1.69 16.72
C ARG A 48 3.30 1.54 15.21
N THR A 49 4.00 2.36 14.41
CA THR A 49 3.73 2.47 12.96
C THR A 49 4.81 1.88 12.06
N GLY A 50 6.04 1.73 12.55
CA GLY A 50 7.21 1.36 11.75
C GLY A 50 7.69 2.44 10.79
N ALA A 51 7.08 3.63 10.77
CA ALA A 51 7.46 4.71 9.87
C ALA A 51 8.87 5.27 10.18
N SER A 52 9.49 5.95 9.21
CA SER A 52 10.81 6.55 9.40
C SER A 52 10.78 7.62 10.50
N ILE A 53 11.91 7.81 11.19
CA ILE A 53 12.04 8.79 12.28
C ILE A 53 11.62 10.19 11.81
N SER A 54 12.06 10.61 10.62
CA SER A 54 11.70 11.91 10.05
C SER A 54 10.20 12.02 9.79
N LYS A 55 9.56 11.01 9.19
CA LYS A 55 8.11 11.03 8.96
C LYS A 55 7.31 11.08 10.26
N CYS A 56 7.77 10.39 11.31
CA CYS A 56 7.14 10.45 12.63
C CYS A 56 7.31 11.84 13.27
N ARG A 57 8.47 12.45 13.10
CA ARG A 57 8.73 13.82 13.56
C ARG A 57 7.84 14.82 12.84
N ASP A 58 7.78 14.76 11.51
CA ASP A 58 6.98 15.66 10.68
C ASP A 58 5.48 15.50 11.00
N ALA A 59 5.00 14.27 11.17
CA ALA A 59 3.62 14.00 11.55
C ALA A 59 3.26 14.62 12.91
N LEU A 60 4.17 14.53 13.88
CA LEU A 60 3.96 15.13 15.20
C LEU A 60 4.01 16.66 15.17
N VAL A 61 4.84 17.25 14.30
CA VAL A 61 4.90 18.70 14.10
C VAL A 61 3.58 19.20 13.51
N ASP A 62 3.09 18.55 12.45
CA ASP A 62 1.87 18.94 11.75
C ASP A 62 0.60 18.76 12.62
N GLU A 63 0.59 17.75 13.48
CA GLU A 63 -0.56 17.41 14.34
C GLU A 63 -0.39 17.93 15.78
N GLY A 64 0.59 18.82 16.03
CA GLY A 64 0.77 19.47 17.34
C GLY A 64 1.06 18.51 18.50
N GLY A 65 1.62 17.34 18.23
CA GLY A 65 1.90 16.30 19.22
C GLY A 65 0.80 15.29 19.46
N ASP A 66 -0.33 15.37 18.75
CA ASP A 66 -1.37 14.35 18.80
C ASP A 66 -0.92 13.06 18.12
N ILE A 67 -0.89 11.95 18.87
CA ILE A 67 -0.48 10.64 18.37
C ILE A 67 -1.52 10.05 17.42
N ASP A 68 -2.81 10.21 17.70
CA ASP A 68 -3.87 9.62 16.88
C ASP A 68 -4.05 10.41 15.56
N GLY A 69 -3.98 11.74 15.65
CA GLY A 69 -3.81 12.64 14.51
C GLY A 69 -2.58 12.26 13.67
N ALA A 70 -1.40 12.11 14.29
CA ALA A 70 -0.17 11.76 13.60
C ALA A 70 -0.24 10.40 12.90
N MET A 71 -0.90 9.39 13.49
CA MET A 71 -1.14 8.12 12.80
C MET A 71 -2.02 8.28 11.56
N THR A 72 -3.07 9.11 11.65
CA THR A 72 -3.96 9.40 10.52
C THR A 72 -3.21 10.15 9.42
N TRP A 73 -2.38 11.12 9.80
CA TRP A 73 -1.50 11.85 8.92
C TRP A 73 -0.52 10.91 8.19
N LEU A 74 0.13 9.99 8.93
CA LEU A 74 1.06 9.00 8.38
C LEU A 74 0.38 8.07 7.36
N LYS A 75 -0.86 7.65 7.61
CA LYS A 75 -1.65 6.84 6.67
C LYS A 75 -1.91 7.60 5.37
N LYS A 76 -2.40 8.85 5.47
CA LYS A 76 -2.67 9.71 4.30
C LYS A 76 -1.39 9.95 3.48
N ARG A 77 -0.30 10.32 4.14
CA ARG A 77 1.00 10.54 3.49
C ARG A 77 1.61 9.25 2.92
N GLY A 78 1.36 8.10 3.54
CA GLY A 78 1.80 6.80 3.04
C GLY A 78 1.19 6.47 1.68
N ILE A 79 -0.12 6.71 1.51
CA ILE A 79 -0.83 6.50 0.25
C ILE A 79 -0.28 7.45 -0.83
N GLN A 80 -0.10 8.73 -0.49
CA GLN A 80 0.49 9.71 -1.41
C GLN A 80 1.91 9.28 -1.85
N SER A 81 2.79 8.96 -0.91
CA SER A 81 4.16 8.52 -1.22
C SER A 81 4.19 7.18 -1.98
N ALA A 82 3.18 6.33 -1.86
CA ALA A 82 3.06 5.13 -2.68
C ALA A 82 2.70 5.49 -4.13
N SER A 83 1.80 6.46 -4.33
CA SER A 83 1.43 6.96 -5.67
C SER A 83 2.60 7.63 -6.38
N GLU A 84 3.44 8.39 -5.68
CA GLU A 84 4.63 9.03 -6.28
C GLU A 84 5.69 8.00 -6.72
N LYS A 85 5.70 6.82 -6.11
CA LYS A 85 6.65 5.75 -6.44
C LYS A 85 6.22 4.92 -7.66
N THR A 86 5.02 5.12 -8.21
CA THR A 86 4.53 4.31 -9.35
C THR A 86 5.34 4.54 -10.63
N PHE A 87 6.01 5.68 -10.75
CA PHE A 87 6.84 6.01 -11.90
C PHE A 87 8.25 5.38 -11.85
N ARG A 88 8.63 4.77 -10.72
CA ARG A 88 9.93 4.11 -10.60
C ARG A 88 9.88 2.73 -11.24
N ARG A 89 10.97 2.35 -11.93
CA ARG A 89 11.10 1.01 -12.50
C ARG A 89 11.23 -0.02 -11.37
N ALA A 90 10.29 -0.97 -11.30
CA ALA A 90 10.34 -2.14 -10.44
C ALA A 90 10.43 -3.39 -11.32
N ALA A 91 11.65 -3.91 -11.51
CA ALA A 91 11.91 -5.05 -12.39
C ALA A 91 12.29 -6.34 -11.63
N GLU A 92 12.49 -6.23 -10.32
CA GLU A 92 12.72 -7.37 -9.43
C GLU A 92 11.40 -7.76 -8.76
N GLY A 93 11.34 -8.92 -8.10
CA GLY A 93 10.12 -9.32 -7.41
C GLY A 93 10.07 -10.78 -6.99
N VAL A 94 8.86 -11.22 -6.65
CA VAL A 94 8.56 -12.63 -6.40
C VAL A 94 7.31 -13.03 -7.20
N VAL A 95 7.31 -14.25 -7.72
CA VAL A 95 6.13 -14.89 -8.29
C VAL A 95 5.72 -16.02 -7.36
N ALA A 96 4.46 -16.01 -6.92
CA ALA A 96 3.88 -17.06 -6.10
C ALA A 96 2.75 -17.75 -6.84
N ALA A 97 2.67 -19.07 -6.67
CA ALA A 97 1.62 -19.91 -7.20
C ALA A 97 0.86 -20.57 -6.05
N ALA A 98 -0.44 -20.73 -6.21
CA ALA A 98 -1.29 -21.54 -5.33
C ALA A 98 -2.37 -22.24 -6.14
N VAL A 99 -2.79 -23.41 -5.66
CA VAL A 99 -3.88 -24.19 -6.25
C VAL A 99 -4.84 -24.55 -5.13
N SER A 100 -6.13 -24.39 -5.37
CA SER A 100 -7.19 -24.78 -4.44
C SER A 100 -8.34 -25.42 -5.22
N GLY A 101 -8.45 -26.74 -5.12
CA GLY A 101 -9.34 -27.55 -5.97
C GLY A 101 -8.91 -27.50 -7.43
N HIS A 102 -9.82 -27.05 -8.31
CA HIS A 102 -9.58 -26.90 -9.75
C HIS A 102 -9.17 -25.47 -10.16
N CYS A 103 -9.00 -24.56 -9.20
CA CYS A 103 -8.60 -23.18 -9.46
C CYS A 103 -7.12 -22.98 -9.09
N GLY A 104 -6.34 -22.47 -10.04
CA GLY A 104 -4.95 -22.06 -9.83
C GLY A 104 -4.82 -20.55 -9.92
N ALA A 105 -3.96 -19.98 -9.08
CA ALA A 105 -3.64 -18.56 -9.08
C ALA A 105 -2.13 -18.35 -9.18
N LEU A 106 -1.75 -17.39 -10.04
CA LEU A 106 -0.40 -16.86 -10.12
C LEU A 106 -0.43 -15.39 -9.72
N VAL A 107 0.44 -15.03 -8.77
CA VAL A 107 0.59 -13.68 -8.26
C VAL A 107 2.04 -13.26 -8.44
N GLU A 108 2.26 -12.26 -9.29
CA GLU A 108 3.54 -11.55 -9.38
C GLU A 108 3.51 -10.34 -8.46
N MET A 109 4.58 -10.13 -7.70
CA MET A 109 4.79 -8.96 -6.85
C MET A 109 6.13 -8.33 -7.17
N SER A 110 6.11 -7.19 -7.88
CA SER A 110 7.34 -6.47 -8.24
C SER A 110 7.88 -5.59 -7.09
N CYS A 111 9.18 -5.34 -7.08
CA CYS A 111 9.90 -4.43 -6.17
C CYS A 111 11.07 -3.74 -6.89
N GLU A 112 11.61 -2.68 -6.27
CA GLU A 112 12.70 -1.87 -6.86
C GLU A 112 14.05 -2.60 -6.85
N THR A 113 14.31 -3.42 -5.83
CA THR A 113 15.59 -4.11 -5.64
C THR A 113 15.39 -5.57 -5.25
N ASP A 114 16.36 -6.41 -5.57
CA ASP A 114 16.38 -7.84 -5.29
C ASP A 114 16.43 -8.15 -3.78
N PHE A 115 17.07 -7.28 -2.99
CA PHE A 115 17.09 -7.37 -1.53
C PHE A 115 15.68 -7.42 -0.93
N VAL A 116 14.74 -6.64 -1.47
CA VAL A 116 13.35 -6.64 -1.02
C VAL A 116 12.63 -7.91 -1.50
N GLY A 117 12.88 -8.33 -2.75
CA GLY A 117 12.30 -9.52 -3.36
C GLY A 117 12.54 -10.80 -2.55
N ARG A 118 13.72 -10.90 -1.91
CA ARG A 118 14.14 -12.07 -1.12
C ARG A 118 13.73 -12.05 0.35
N THR A 119 13.03 -11.00 0.79
CA THR A 119 12.62 -10.88 2.20
C THR A 119 11.52 -11.90 2.52
N PRO A 120 11.60 -12.67 3.63
CA PRO A 120 10.57 -13.63 4.00
C PRO A 120 9.16 -13.02 4.09
N LEU A 121 9.06 -11.74 4.45
CA LEU A 121 7.81 -11.00 4.50
C LEU A 121 7.14 -10.90 3.13
N LEU A 122 7.89 -10.50 2.09
CA LEU A 122 7.35 -10.33 0.74
C LEU A 122 6.93 -11.68 0.14
N VAL A 123 7.78 -12.69 0.30
CA VAL A 123 7.52 -14.06 -0.16
C VAL A 123 6.25 -14.62 0.48
N ARG A 124 6.14 -14.53 1.81
CA ARG A 124 4.94 -14.98 2.54
C ARG A 124 3.70 -14.23 2.08
N PHE A 125 3.79 -12.92 1.94
CA PHE A 125 2.66 -12.10 1.50
C PHE A 125 2.19 -12.48 0.08
N ALA A 126 3.11 -12.71 -0.86
CA ALA A 126 2.78 -13.17 -2.21
C ALA A 126 2.05 -14.53 -2.20
N HIS A 127 2.54 -15.48 -1.39
CA HIS A 127 1.88 -16.79 -1.24
C HIS A 127 0.49 -16.68 -0.59
N THR A 128 0.33 -15.83 0.43
CA THR A 128 -0.98 -15.57 1.04
C THR A 128 -1.94 -14.98 0.01
N LEU A 129 -1.51 -14.01 -0.79
CA LEU A 129 -2.34 -13.47 -1.86
C LEU A 129 -2.71 -14.53 -2.90
N ALA A 130 -1.76 -15.35 -3.34
CA ALA A 130 -2.02 -16.43 -4.29
C ALA A 130 -3.06 -17.42 -3.74
N GLY A 131 -2.94 -17.82 -2.47
CA GLY A 131 -3.90 -18.69 -1.80
C GLY A 131 -5.30 -18.06 -1.75
N LEU A 132 -5.40 -16.81 -1.30
CA LEU A 132 -6.66 -16.08 -1.24
C LEU A 132 -7.34 -15.98 -2.61
N VAL A 133 -6.57 -15.68 -3.67
CA VAL A 133 -7.09 -15.61 -5.05
C VAL A 133 -7.60 -16.99 -5.52
N ALA A 134 -6.87 -18.07 -5.24
CA ALA A 134 -7.27 -19.42 -5.63
C ALA A 134 -8.55 -19.91 -4.92
N GLU A 135 -8.91 -19.29 -3.78
CA GLU A 135 -10.11 -19.60 -3.02
C GLU A 135 -11.34 -18.79 -3.45
N VAL A 136 -11.17 -17.74 -4.26
CA VAL A 136 -12.26 -16.85 -4.68
C VAL A 136 -13.31 -17.64 -5.48
N PRO A 137 -14.57 -17.71 -5.00
CA PRO A 137 -15.59 -18.61 -5.58
C PRO A 137 -15.95 -18.31 -7.04
N HIS A 138 -16.01 -17.04 -7.45
CA HIS A 138 -16.39 -16.66 -8.81
C HIS A 138 -15.30 -16.92 -9.87
N LEU A 139 -14.07 -17.24 -9.44
CA LEU A 139 -13.00 -17.72 -10.32
C LEU A 139 -13.03 -19.25 -10.50
N ARG A 140 -13.95 -19.95 -9.80
CA ARG A 140 -14.12 -21.41 -9.85
C ARG A 140 -15.25 -21.85 -10.77
N SER A 141 -16.20 -20.97 -11.06
CA SER A 141 -17.36 -21.25 -11.90
C SER A 141 -16.98 -21.16 -13.37
N GLY A 142 -16.60 -22.30 -13.95
CA GLY A 142 -16.67 -22.54 -15.38
C GLY A 142 -18.08 -22.97 -15.80
N GLU A 143 -19.09 -22.18 -15.44
CA GLU A 143 -20.47 -22.23 -15.97
C GLU A 143 -20.87 -20.84 -16.45
#